data_AF-A0A0L8GSU3-F1
#
_entry.id   AF-A0A0L8GSU3-F1
#
_cell.length_a   1.000
_cell.length_b   1.000
_cell.length_c   1.000
_cell.angle_alpha   90.00
_cell.angle_beta   90.00
_cell.angle_gamma   90.00
#
_symmetry.space_group_name_H-M   'P 1'
#
loop_
_entity.id
_entity.type
_entity.pdbx_description
1 polymer ?
#
loop_
_entity_poly.entity_id
_entity_poly.type
_entity_poly.pdbx_seq_one_letter_code
_entity_poly.pdbx_strand_id
1 'polypeptide(L)'
;MTALANNRLCCLRSLLQRSTWSTRQHVTPQFCFKQYSSSFSRFRSSFREEQTPRNLKNIFKSLLLRLGAGSAAVLLVGSYLYDGGGGNRQTLSTVAECRQPPVPQRLVKLPTSEKLTLEEAIVVAKDLAECKKAECSAPGLVIAVSIDGELVWSEGFGYADLENRIPYTPSTVTRIASISKSITMAAVAKMWENGLLDLNKPVQHYVPSFPEKEVDGEKVTLTVRHLLSHMGGIRHYNRTYIDKDADKNSNDNSKDDSKSADNTTTKNNNNNASTNNNNNTNNNNNSKELVKLSESSNNSDYKMEEMYLKKSFKNVDEALTLFKDDPLVHKPGSKFLYTTHGWTLVSAVLEKSSNISLTKMMPSVFRELGLHNTYLDRNKPIIYNRSRFYSISKNGQVVNAPYVDNSYKWAGGGFLSTAEDLIKFGNAMLYSFQFDDSGDSTSPLNTKTEGQGAQNKDFIYKNSNEARLKGYLKRKTMLDLWKPVEGTNTSKATDIYYGLGWKIIPFKHDHAYCLKNRFYAFHTGSAIGSSSILLMLPRDSLQSEANPPKGVVVTAICNIGDISLRELALSVADLFDRV
;
A
#
# COMPACT_ATOMS: atom_id res chain seq x y z
N MET A 1 -2.85 31.48 12.29
CA MET A 1 -3.79 30.99 13.32
C MET A 1 -5.17 30.57 12.80
N THR A 2 -5.40 30.43 11.48
CA THR A 2 -6.72 30.05 10.93
C THR A 2 -6.73 28.77 10.07
N ALA A 3 -5.64 28.00 10.04
CA ALA A 3 -5.58 26.67 9.39
C ALA A 3 -5.75 25.49 10.38
N LEU A 4 -5.59 25.73 11.69
CA LEU A 4 -5.71 24.71 12.75
C LEU A 4 -7.15 24.49 13.24
N ALA A 5 -8.09 25.34 12.85
CA ALA A 5 -9.50 25.23 13.27
C ALA A 5 -10.30 24.21 12.43
N ASN A 6 -9.93 23.99 11.17
CA ASN A 6 -10.67 23.09 10.28
C ASN A 6 -10.45 21.59 10.58
N ASN A 7 -9.29 21.22 11.13
CA ASN A 7 -9.03 19.83 11.54
C ASN A 7 -9.76 19.44 12.85
N ARG A 8 -10.19 20.41 13.67
CA ARG A 8 -11.01 20.14 14.86
C ARG A 8 -12.46 19.78 14.53
N LEU A 9 -12.97 20.24 13.39
CA LEU A 9 -14.36 20.01 12.96
C LEU A 9 -14.56 18.67 12.24
N CYS A 10 -13.52 18.09 11.62
CA CYS A 10 -13.62 16.78 10.97
C CYS A 10 -13.75 15.62 11.96
N CYS A 11 -13.00 15.63 13.06
CA CYS A 11 -13.18 14.64 14.15
C CYS A 11 -14.53 14.77 14.86
N LEU A 12 -15.08 15.99 14.97
CA LEU A 12 -16.42 16.18 15.54
C LEU A 12 -17.54 15.77 14.57
N ARG A 13 -17.38 15.96 13.25
CA ARG A 13 -18.40 15.61 12.25
C ARG A 13 -18.59 14.10 12.08
N SER A 14 -17.54 13.29 12.17
CA SER A 14 -17.68 11.83 12.12
C SER A 14 -18.36 11.24 13.37
N LEU A 15 -18.28 11.95 14.51
CA LEU A 15 -18.95 11.58 15.75
C LEU A 15 -20.39 12.12 15.86
N LEU A 16 -20.69 13.28 15.24
CA LEU A 16 -22.01 13.93 15.34
C LEU A 16 -23.02 13.53 14.27
N GLN A 17 -22.64 12.75 13.24
CA GLN A 17 -23.59 12.22 12.25
C GLN A 17 -24.38 10.98 12.70
N ARG A 18 -24.32 10.60 13.98
CA ARG A 18 -25.16 9.53 14.57
C ARG A 18 -25.93 9.93 15.83
N SER A 19 -26.15 11.21 16.08
CA SER A 19 -27.08 11.65 17.11
C SER A 19 -27.61 13.03 16.79
N THR A 20 -28.74 13.09 16.07
CA THR A 20 -29.66 14.20 16.28
C THR A 20 -30.32 13.95 17.63
N TRP A 21 -30.29 14.93 18.53
CA TRP A 21 -31.46 15.47 19.25
C TRP A 21 -31.00 16.60 20.20
N SER A 22 -31.92 17.54 20.34
CA SER A 22 -31.82 18.90 20.87
C SER A 22 -31.34 19.01 22.33
N THR A 23 -30.59 20.08 22.59
CA THR A 23 -30.29 20.64 23.91
C THR A 23 -31.54 21.18 24.63
N ARG A 24 -31.85 20.68 25.84
CA ARG A 24 -31.96 21.46 27.09
C ARG A 24 -32.47 20.61 28.28
N GLN A 25 -31.87 20.90 29.43
CA GLN A 25 -32.32 20.73 30.82
C GLN A 25 -32.05 19.41 31.57
N HIS A 26 -31.57 19.64 32.79
CA HIS A 26 -31.18 18.72 33.86
C HIS A 26 -32.31 17.76 34.29
N VAL A 27 -31.93 16.53 34.67
CA VAL A 27 -32.25 15.81 35.94
C VAL A 27 -31.95 14.30 35.76
N THR A 28 -31.50 13.67 36.84
CA THR A 28 -30.95 12.32 37.09
C THR A 28 -31.71 11.09 36.54
N PRO A 29 -31.04 9.92 36.42
CA PRO A 29 -31.49 8.81 35.58
C PRO A 29 -32.43 7.82 36.30
N GLN A 30 -33.54 7.47 35.64
CA GLN A 30 -34.30 6.26 35.93
C GLN A 30 -34.55 5.47 34.63
N PHE A 31 -34.35 4.16 34.75
CA PHE A 31 -34.61 3.15 33.73
C PHE A 31 -36.03 3.25 33.15
N CYS A 32 -36.17 3.14 31.83
CA CYS A 32 -37.42 2.71 31.21
C CYS A 32 -37.17 2.02 29.86
N PHE A 33 -37.43 0.70 29.83
CA PHE A 33 -37.51 -0.12 28.62
C PHE A 33 -38.86 0.15 27.93
N LYS A 34 -38.86 0.59 26.66
CA LYS A 34 -40.04 0.52 25.77
C LYS A 34 -39.64 0.39 24.29
N GLN A 35 -39.43 -0.87 23.90
CA GLN A 35 -40.07 -1.62 22.81
C GLN A 35 -40.62 -0.86 21.59
N TYR A 36 -40.13 -1.20 20.39
CA TYR A 36 -40.97 -1.40 19.19
C TYR A 36 -40.44 -2.57 18.31
N SER A 37 -41.19 -3.69 18.42
CA SER A 37 -41.71 -4.60 17.38
C SER A 37 -41.11 -4.54 15.96
N SER A 38 -40.75 -5.63 15.27
CA SER A 38 -41.61 -6.79 14.95
C SER A 38 -40.77 -7.95 14.39
N SER A 39 -40.81 -9.12 15.05
CA SER A 39 -40.49 -10.45 14.46
C SER A 39 -40.58 -11.59 15.48
N PHE A 40 -40.88 -11.34 16.76
CA PHE A 40 -40.86 -12.36 17.81
C PHE A 40 -42.25 -12.78 18.34
N SER A 41 -43.30 -12.72 17.52
CA SER A 41 -44.68 -13.08 17.92
C SER A 41 -45.09 -14.52 17.61
N ARG A 42 -44.23 -15.34 16.98
CA ARG A 42 -44.57 -16.75 16.66
C ARG A 42 -43.92 -17.81 17.55
N PHE A 43 -43.13 -17.44 18.55
CA PHE A 43 -42.50 -18.42 19.45
C PHE A 43 -43.14 -18.49 20.85
N ARG A 44 -44.13 -17.63 21.15
CA ARG A 44 -44.68 -17.48 22.50
C ARG A 44 -46.03 -18.17 22.73
N SER A 45 -46.56 -18.89 21.73
CA SER A 45 -47.87 -19.56 21.84
C SER A 45 -47.82 -21.08 22.09
N SER A 46 -46.63 -21.67 22.33
CA SER A 46 -46.50 -23.10 22.68
C SER A 46 -45.89 -23.37 24.07
N PHE A 47 -45.85 -22.37 24.96
CA PHE A 47 -45.35 -22.55 26.33
C PHE A 47 -46.26 -21.89 27.36
N ARG A 48 -47.56 -22.19 27.29
CA ARG A 48 -48.50 -22.03 28.40
C ARG A 48 -49.58 -23.09 28.27
N GLU A 49 -49.25 -24.30 28.72
CA GLU A 49 -50.12 -25.16 29.52
C GLU A 49 -49.37 -26.45 29.85
N GLU A 50 -49.65 -26.99 31.04
CA GLU A 50 -49.21 -28.27 31.61
C GLU A 50 -47.83 -28.37 32.27
N GLN A 51 -47.88 -28.31 33.60
CA GLN A 51 -46.86 -28.80 34.52
C GLN A 51 -46.85 -30.35 34.51
N THR A 52 -45.70 -30.97 34.21
CA THR A 52 -45.25 -32.22 34.88
C THR A 52 -43.79 -32.58 34.50
N PRO A 53 -42.97 -33.19 35.40
CA PRO A 53 -41.53 -33.36 35.21
C PRO A 53 -41.08 -34.59 34.38
N ARG A 54 -41.93 -35.21 33.55
CA ARG A 54 -41.58 -36.43 32.79
C ARG A 54 -41.44 -36.27 31.27
N ASN A 55 -41.77 -35.12 30.68
CA ASN A 55 -41.62 -34.90 29.22
C ASN A 55 -40.44 -34.01 28.79
N LEU A 56 -39.72 -33.39 29.73
CA LEU A 56 -38.53 -32.56 29.42
C LEU A 56 -37.34 -33.37 28.87
N LYS A 57 -37.18 -34.64 29.27
CA LYS A 57 -36.10 -35.50 28.74
C LYS A 57 -36.29 -35.87 27.26
N ASN A 58 -37.52 -36.04 26.79
CA ASN A 58 -37.79 -36.40 25.39
C ASN A 58 -37.70 -35.18 24.45
N ILE A 59 -37.99 -33.98 24.95
CA ILE A 59 -37.80 -32.73 24.20
C ILE A 59 -36.31 -32.39 24.04
N PHE A 60 -35.49 -32.60 25.08
CA PHE A 60 -34.04 -32.40 25.02
C PHE A 60 -33.32 -33.37 24.07
N LYS A 61 -33.78 -34.62 23.97
CA LYS A 61 -33.22 -35.62 23.04
C LYS A 61 -33.50 -35.29 21.57
N SER A 62 -34.63 -34.63 21.28
CA SER A 62 -34.99 -34.18 19.92
C SER A 62 -34.24 -32.91 19.49
N LEU A 63 -33.94 -32.00 20.42
CA LEU A 63 -33.24 -30.74 20.14
C LEU A 63 -31.72 -30.94 19.92
N LEU A 64 -31.10 -31.87 20.64
CA LEU A 64 -29.68 -32.23 20.47
C LEU A 64 -29.38 -33.01 19.19
N LEU A 65 -30.39 -33.62 18.55
CA LEU A 65 -30.25 -34.35 17.29
C LEU A 65 -30.43 -33.46 16.03
N ARG A 66 -30.76 -32.18 16.19
CA ARG A 66 -30.94 -31.22 15.07
C ARG A 66 -29.89 -30.11 14.99
N LEU A 67 -28.95 -30.04 15.93
CA LEU A 67 -27.79 -29.16 15.86
C LEU A 67 -26.56 -29.99 15.52
N GLY A 68 -26.37 -30.24 14.22
CA GLY A 68 -25.12 -30.75 13.67
C GLY A 68 -23.95 -29.80 14.00
N ALA A 69 -22.81 -30.41 14.28
CA ALA A 69 -21.61 -29.79 14.84
C ALA A 69 -21.21 -28.45 14.20
N GLY A 70 -20.99 -27.43 15.05
CA GLY A 70 -20.32 -26.19 14.64
C GLY A 70 -20.94 -24.90 15.16
N SER A 71 -21.34 -24.81 16.43
CA SER A 71 -21.55 -23.55 17.14
C SER A 71 -21.72 -23.85 18.64
N ALA A 72 -20.68 -23.63 19.44
CA ALA A 72 -20.79 -23.70 20.89
C ALA A 72 -21.52 -22.44 21.40
N ALA A 73 -22.85 -22.51 21.49
CA ALA A 73 -23.60 -21.64 22.36
C ALA A 73 -23.45 -22.15 23.80
N VAL A 74 -22.68 -21.44 24.62
CA VAL A 74 -22.57 -21.71 26.06
C VAL A 74 -23.90 -21.34 26.71
N LEU A 75 -24.70 -22.34 27.06
CA LEU A 75 -25.88 -22.22 27.91
C LEU A 75 -25.46 -22.52 29.36
N LEU A 76 -25.32 -21.48 30.18
CA LEU A 76 -25.14 -21.61 31.63
C LEU A 76 -26.48 -22.02 32.26
N VAL A 77 -26.56 -23.25 32.77
CA VAL A 77 -27.61 -23.67 33.72
C VAL A 77 -27.01 -23.64 35.12
N GLY A 78 -27.40 -22.66 35.92
CA GLY A 78 -27.05 -22.61 37.34
C GLY A 78 -27.77 -23.74 38.10
N SER A 79 -27.00 -24.67 38.67
CA SER A 79 -27.51 -25.68 39.59
C SER A 79 -27.30 -25.19 41.02
N TYR A 80 -28.38 -24.92 41.75
CA TYR A 80 -28.32 -24.70 43.20
C TYR A 80 -28.26 -26.07 43.90
N LEU A 81 -27.14 -26.37 44.56
CA LEU A 81 -27.10 -27.34 45.64
C LEU A 81 -26.96 -26.58 46.95
N TYR A 82 -28.00 -26.71 47.77
CA TYR A 82 -28.09 -26.22 49.12
C TYR A 82 -27.36 -27.23 50.02
N ASP A 83 -26.33 -26.81 50.74
CA ASP A 83 -25.97 -27.44 52.00
C ASP A 83 -25.37 -26.42 52.97
N GLY A 84 -25.76 -26.53 54.24
CA GLY A 84 -25.68 -25.46 55.24
C GLY A 84 -24.30 -25.23 55.84
N GLY A 85 -24.11 -24.03 56.40
CA GLY A 85 -22.98 -23.70 57.26
C GLY A 85 -22.36 -22.34 56.94
N GLY A 86 -22.52 -21.37 57.84
CA GLY A 86 -22.18 -19.97 57.64
C GLY A 86 -20.68 -19.66 57.49
N GLY A 87 -20.42 -18.48 56.93
CA GLY A 87 -19.08 -17.87 56.85
C GLY A 87 -18.80 -17.27 55.47
N ASN A 88 -18.67 -15.94 55.42
CA ASN A 88 -18.41 -15.11 54.23
C ASN A 88 -17.50 -15.76 53.16
N ARG A 89 -18.00 -15.88 51.92
CA ARG A 89 -17.19 -16.11 50.72
C ARG A 89 -17.44 -15.02 49.69
N GLN A 90 -16.39 -14.27 49.38
CA GLN A 90 -16.30 -13.40 48.23
C GLN A 90 -16.44 -14.22 46.94
N THR A 91 -17.39 -13.85 46.08
CA THR A 91 -17.49 -14.37 44.71
C THR A 91 -16.56 -13.57 43.80
N LEU A 92 -15.43 -14.16 43.43
CA LEU A 92 -14.61 -13.70 42.30
C LEU A 92 -15.32 -14.07 40.99
N SER A 93 -16.05 -13.11 40.42
CA SER A 93 -16.53 -13.20 39.04
C SER A 93 -15.53 -12.51 38.10
N THR A 94 -14.49 -13.21 37.68
CA THR A 94 -13.69 -12.80 36.52
C THR A 94 -14.47 -13.14 35.25
N VAL A 95 -15.32 -12.21 34.82
CA VAL A 95 -15.81 -12.19 33.45
C VAL A 95 -14.71 -11.55 32.60
N ALA A 96 -13.97 -12.37 31.86
CA ALA A 96 -13.10 -11.88 30.80
C ALA A 96 -13.98 -11.44 29.63
N GLU A 97 -14.59 -10.25 29.73
CA GLU A 97 -15.13 -9.57 28.56
C GLU A 97 -13.95 -9.27 27.63
N CYS A 98 -13.99 -9.82 26.41
CA CYS A 98 -13.10 -9.40 25.34
C CYS A 98 -13.54 -8.00 24.88
N ARG A 99 -13.28 -6.99 25.71
CA ARG A 99 -13.38 -5.59 25.32
C ARG A 99 -12.21 -5.32 24.39
N GLN A 100 -12.51 -4.89 23.17
CA GLN A 100 -11.56 -4.08 22.40
C GLN A 100 -11.05 -2.99 23.36
N PRO A 101 -9.73 -2.81 23.55
CA PRO A 101 -9.26 -1.74 24.41
C PRO A 101 -9.86 -0.42 23.91
N PRO A 102 -10.31 0.47 24.81
CA PRO A 102 -10.81 1.77 24.39
C PRO A 102 -9.72 2.43 23.53
N VAL A 103 -10.08 2.88 22.34
CA VAL A 103 -9.20 3.73 21.52
C VAL A 103 -8.73 4.85 22.43
N PRO A 104 -7.42 5.05 22.65
CA PRO A 104 -6.96 6.13 23.50
C PRO A 104 -7.51 7.45 22.95
N GLN A 105 -8.46 8.07 23.65
CA GLN A 105 -8.92 9.43 23.35
C GLN A 105 -7.88 10.48 23.76
N ARG A 106 -6.60 10.08 23.92
CA ARG A 106 -5.53 11.00 24.25
C ARG A 106 -5.16 11.75 22.97
N LEU A 107 -5.72 12.94 22.80
CA LEU A 107 -5.19 13.91 21.86
C LEU A 107 -3.75 14.18 22.28
N VAL A 108 -2.80 13.51 21.62
CA VAL A 108 -1.38 13.72 21.83
C VAL A 108 -1.09 15.16 21.45
N LYS A 109 -0.89 16.02 22.45
CA LYS A 109 -0.30 17.33 22.19
C LYS A 109 1.13 17.06 21.79
N LEU A 110 1.45 17.25 20.51
CA LEU A 110 2.83 17.24 20.03
C LEU A 110 3.65 18.17 20.94
N PRO A 111 4.83 17.73 21.42
CA PRO A 111 5.67 18.56 22.26
C PRO A 111 5.94 19.90 21.57
N THR A 112 5.75 21.02 22.27
CA THR A 112 5.97 22.36 21.69
C THR A 112 7.45 22.79 21.73
N SER A 113 8.32 21.98 22.33
CA SER A 113 9.64 22.40 22.82
C SER A 113 10.80 22.59 21.84
N GLU A 114 10.68 22.91 20.56
CA GLU A 114 11.83 23.06 19.62
C GLU A 114 12.87 21.88 19.56
N LYS A 115 13.64 21.55 20.61
CA LYS A 115 14.45 20.33 20.76
C LYS A 115 13.79 19.26 21.64
N LEU A 116 14.03 18.00 21.35
CA LEU A 116 13.54 16.82 22.08
C LEU A 116 14.69 15.85 22.37
N THR A 117 14.58 15.10 23.45
CA THR A 117 15.41 13.90 23.65
C THR A 117 14.93 12.76 22.75
N LEU A 118 15.80 11.79 22.45
CA LEU A 118 15.44 10.62 21.68
C LEU A 118 14.30 9.83 22.36
N GLU A 119 14.35 9.69 23.68
CA GLU A 119 13.32 9.01 24.48
C GLU A 119 11.95 9.71 24.37
N GLU A 120 11.90 11.05 24.47
CA GLU A 120 10.66 11.81 24.31
C GLU A 120 10.06 11.64 22.91
N ALA A 121 10.89 11.70 21.87
CA ALA A 121 10.45 11.49 20.49
C ALA A 121 9.89 10.08 20.28
N ILE A 122 10.56 9.05 20.83
CA ILE A 122 10.11 7.66 20.77
C ILE A 122 8.77 7.48 21.50
N VAL A 123 8.59 8.04 22.69
CA VAL A 123 7.33 7.92 23.45
C VAL A 123 6.15 8.48 22.66
N VAL A 124 6.30 9.67 22.06
CA VAL A 124 5.24 10.29 21.26
C VAL A 124 4.99 9.49 19.98
N ALA A 125 6.05 9.03 19.30
CA ALA A 125 5.91 8.26 18.08
C ALA A 125 5.27 6.88 18.28
N LYS A 126 5.51 6.23 19.43
CA LYS A 126 4.79 5.00 19.82
C LYS A 126 3.29 5.23 19.91
N ASP A 127 2.87 6.31 20.58
CA ASP A 127 1.44 6.63 20.75
C ASP A 127 0.79 6.93 19.37
N LEU A 128 1.47 7.69 18.50
CA LEU A 128 1.01 7.93 17.13
C LEU A 128 0.87 6.63 16.32
N ALA A 129 1.81 5.70 16.46
CA ALA A 129 1.79 4.41 15.77
C ALA A 129 0.63 3.51 16.29
N GLU A 130 0.41 3.46 17.61
CA GLU A 130 -0.71 2.72 18.19
C GLU A 130 -2.06 3.31 17.81
N CYS A 131 -2.22 4.64 17.90
CA CYS A 131 -3.41 5.34 17.42
C CYS A 131 -3.67 5.01 15.95
N LYS A 132 -2.65 5.12 15.10
CA LYS A 132 -2.81 4.83 13.67
C LYS A 132 -3.24 3.38 13.43
N LYS A 133 -2.63 2.42 14.12
CA LYS A 133 -3.00 0.99 14.04
C LYS A 133 -4.46 0.77 14.43
N ALA A 134 -4.91 1.39 15.52
CA ALA A 134 -6.28 1.31 16.00
C ALA A 134 -7.29 1.97 15.03
N GLU A 135 -6.99 3.17 14.54
CA GLU A 135 -7.83 3.92 13.59
C GLU A 135 -8.13 3.14 12.30
N CYS A 136 -7.16 2.37 11.82
CA CYS A 136 -7.31 1.59 10.59
C CYS A 136 -7.67 0.12 10.82
N SER A 137 -7.94 -0.28 12.06
CA SER A 137 -8.19 -1.68 12.43
C SER A 137 -7.10 -2.64 11.91
N ALA A 138 -5.86 -2.17 11.81
CA ALA A 138 -4.75 -2.97 11.32
C ALA A 138 -4.38 -4.02 12.38
N PRO A 139 -4.31 -5.31 12.02
CA PRO A 139 -3.83 -6.35 12.93
C PRO A 139 -2.42 -6.06 13.42
N GLY A 140 -1.58 -5.55 12.52
CA GLY A 140 -0.23 -5.16 12.84
C GLY A 140 0.25 -3.92 12.07
N LEU A 141 1.14 -3.17 12.73
CA LEU A 141 1.93 -2.07 12.17
C LEU A 141 3.39 -2.21 12.64
N VAL A 142 4.35 -2.00 11.75
CA VAL A 142 5.78 -1.86 12.11
C VAL A 142 6.29 -0.51 11.63
N ILE A 143 7.15 0.12 12.42
CA ILE A 143 7.76 1.42 12.12
C ILE A 143 9.27 1.35 12.40
N ALA A 144 10.05 2.08 11.61
CA ALA A 144 11.47 2.29 11.84
C ALA A 144 11.85 3.72 11.48
N VAL A 145 12.85 4.24 12.19
CA VAL A 145 13.36 5.60 12.05
C VAL A 145 14.87 5.59 12.15
N SER A 146 15.53 6.28 11.22
CA SER A 146 16.94 6.65 11.37
C SER A 146 17.13 8.15 11.40
N ILE A 147 18.09 8.59 12.21
CA ILE A 147 18.59 9.97 12.25
C ILE A 147 20.04 9.92 11.76
N ASP A 148 20.37 10.81 10.85
CA ASP A 148 21.72 11.00 10.32
C ASP A 148 22.39 9.67 9.90
N GLY A 149 21.64 8.79 9.23
CA GLY A 149 22.14 7.50 8.73
C GLY A 149 22.12 6.34 9.73
N GLU A 150 21.85 6.59 11.01
CA GLU A 150 21.83 5.58 12.07
C GLU A 150 20.40 5.19 12.44
N LEU A 151 20.12 3.88 12.48
CA LEU A 151 18.82 3.36 12.95
C LEU A 151 18.69 3.64 14.45
N VAL A 152 17.83 4.58 14.83
CA VAL A 152 17.65 5.00 16.23
C VAL A 152 16.42 4.37 16.89
N TRP A 153 15.44 3.92 16.09
CA TRP A 153 14.25 3.25 16.61
C TRP A 153 13.65 2.30 15.58
N SER A 154 13.26 1.10 16.00
CA SER A 154 12.41 0.21 15.22
C SER A 154 11.54 -0.65 16.13
N GLU A 155 10.24 -0.69 15.85
CA GLU A 155 9.27 -1.34 16.71
C GLU A 155 8.07 -1.84 15.93
N GLY A 156 7.56 -3.01 16.34
CA GLY A 156 6.35 -3.60 15.80
C GLY A 156 5.25 -3.64 16.84
N PHE A 157 4.02 -3.44 16.37
CA PHE A 157 2.80 -3.35 17.15
C PHE A 157 1.78 -4.34 16.63
N GLY A 158 1.12 -5.06 17.55
CA GLY A 158 0.11 -6.06 17.19
C GLY A 158 0.73 -7.32 16.58
N TYR A 159 0.08 -7.87 15.55
CA TYR A 159 0.36 -9.21 15.06
C TYR A 159 0.69 -9.25 13.56
N ALA A 160 1.75 -9.97 13.22
CA ALA A 160 2.07 -10.37 11.85
C ALA A 160 1.15 -11.50 11.35
N ASP A 161 0.72 -12.36 12.27
CA ASP A 161 -0.30 -13.40 12.06
C ASP A 161 -1.27 -13.34 13.25
N LEU A 162 -2.46 -12.80 12.99
CA LEU A 162 -3.51 -12.56 13.97
C LEU A 162 -4.09 -13.87 14.52
N GLU A 163 -4.30 -14.86 13.67
CA GLU A 163 -4.87 -16.16 14.02
C GLU A 163 -3.96 -16.92 14.99
N ASN A 164 -2.65 -16.85 14.77
CA ASN A 164 -1.65 -17.54 15.58
C ASN A 164 -0.99 -16.63 16.63
N ARG A 165 -1.42 -15.36 16.73
CA ARG A 165 -0.87 -14.35 17.63
C ARG A 165 0.64 -14.18 17.51
N ILE A 166 1.18 -14.30 16.30
CA ILE A 166 2.61 -14.05 16.06
C ILE A 166 2.84 -12.54 16.09
N PRO A 167 3.70 -12.02 16.97
CA PRO A 167 3.96 -10.59 17.07
C PRO A 167 4.47 -10.01 15.75
N TYR A 168 4.06 -8.78 15.44
CA TYR A 168 4.70 -8.04 14.37
C TYR A 168 6.00 -7.45 14.90
N THR A 169 7.11 -7.69 14.23
CA THR A 169 8.44 -7.24 14.67
C THR A 169 9.17 -6.51 13.53
N PRO A 170 10.24 -5.75 13.83
CA PRO A 170 11.13 -5.18 12.81
C PRO A 170 11.63 -6.19 11.77
N SER A 171 11.79 -7.46 12.16
CA SER A 171 12.26 -8.55 11.29
C SER A 171 11.17 -9.20 10.43
N THR A 172 9.90 -8.82 10.60
CA THR A 172 8.80 -9.41 9.86
C THR A 172 8.83 -8.96 8.39
N VAL A 173 8.84 -9.93 7.49
CA VAL A 173 8.85 -9.73 6.04
C VAL A 173 7.43 -9.54 5.55
N THR A 174 7.16 -8.44 4.85
CA THR A 174 5.81 -8.09 4.39
C THR A 174 5.85 -7.41 3.02
N ARG A 175 4.69 -7.26 2.36
CA ARG A 175 4.57 -6.57 1.08
C ARG A 175 4.85 -5.08 1.25
N ILE A 176 5.83 -4.56 0.52
CA ILE A 176 6.13 -3.11 0.47
C ILE A 176 5.46 -2.42 -0.71
N ALA A 177 4.68 -3.18 -1.49
CA ALA A 177 3.87 -2.68 -2.58
C ALA A 177 4.68 -1.72 -3.47
N SER A 178 4.14 -0.55 -3.80
CA SER A 178 4.74 0.36 -4.77
C SER A 178 6.07 1.01 -4.36
N ILE A 179 6.57 0.82 -3.13
CA ILE A 179 7.98 1.14 -2.82
C ILE A 179 8.94 0.32 -3.71
N SER A 180 8.48 -0.82 -4.22
CA SER A 180 9.19 -1.63 -5.23
C SER A 180 9.63 -0.80 -6.46
N LYS A 181 8.86 0.23 -6.83
CA LYS A 181 9.22 1.15 -7.93
C LYS A 181 10.49 1.92 -7.62
N SER A 182 10.59 2.49 -6.43
CA SER A 182 11.76 3.25 -6.01
C SER A 182 13.01 2.37 -5.91
N ILE A 183 12.88 1.13 -5.43
CA ILE A 183 14.01 0.18 -5.42
C ILE A 183 14.40 -0.24 -6.85
N THR A 184 13.42 -0.49 -7.73
CA THR A 184 13.68 -0.78 -9.14
C THR A 184 14.32 0.41 -9.84
N MET A 185 13.92 1.63 -9.51
CA MET A 185 14.51 2.87 -10.04
C MET A 185 15.99 2.95 -9.70
N ALA A 186 16.40 2.50 -8.51
CA ALA A 186 17.82 2.47 -8.16
C ALA A 186 18.63 1.55 -9.10
N ALA A 187 18.06 0.43 -9.53
CA ALA A 187 18.67 -0.44 -10.54
C ALA A 187 18.71 0.24 -11.93
N VAL A 188 17.61 0.88 -12.36
CA VAL A 188 17.54 1.65 -13.61
C VAL A 188 18.58 2.77 -13.62
N ALA A 189 18.69 3.52 -12.53
CA ALA A 189 19.64 4.61 -12.38
C ALA A 189 21.09 4.11 -12.47
N LYS A 190 21.40 2.95 -11.87
CA LYS A 190 22.74 2.37 -11.97
C LYS A 190 23.09 1.96 -13.39
N MET A 191 22.14 1.38 -14.13
CA MET A 191 22.33 1.07 -15.55
C MET A 191 22.46 2.34 -16.40
N TRP A 192 21.74 3.40 -16.04
CA TRP A 192 21.83 4.70 -16.69
C TRP A 192 23.20 5.36 -16.50
N GLU A 193 23.72 5.36 -15.26
CA GLU A 193 25.07 5.86 -14.95
C GLU A 193 26.17 5.12 -15.69
N ASN A 194 25.99 3.83 -15.91
CA ASN A 194 26.95 2.96 -16.60
C ASN A 194 26.80 2.98 -18.13
N GLY A 195 25.90 3.81 -18.68
CA GLY A 195 25.68 3.93 -20.13
C GLY A 195 25.00 2.72 -20.78
N LEU A 196 24.50 1.76 -19.99
CA LEU A 196 23.78 0.58 -20.49
C LEU A 196 22.33 0.90 -20.87
N LEU A 197 21.80 2.01 -20.34
CA LEU A 197 20.42 2.43 -20.52
C LEU A 197 20.36 3.95 -20.69
N ASP A 198 19.83 4.41 -21.81
CA ASP A 198 19.44 5.80 -22.06
C ASP A 198 17.93 5.98 -21.85
N LEU A 199 17.58 6.88 -20.92
CA LEU A 199 16.20 7.19 -20.54
C LEU A 199 15.37 7.84 -21.66
N ASN A 200 16.03 8.49 -22.62
CA ASN A 200 15.35 9.26 -23.67
C ASN A 200 15.12 8.42 -24.94
N LYS A 201 15.68 7.21 -25.03
CA LYS A 201 15.44 6.32 -26.16
C LYS A 201 14.00 5.76 -26.14
N PRO A 202 13.42 5.48 -27.32
CA PRO A 202 12.15 4.76 -27.42
C PRO A 202 12.23 3.41 -26.70
N VAL A 203 11.13 2.97 -26.09
CA VAL A 203 11.08 1.68 -25.40
C VAL A 203 11.40 0.52 -26.36
N GLN A 204 10.99 0.62 -27.61
CA GLN A 204 11.24 -0.36 -28.68
C GLN A 204 12.72 -0.58 -28.97
N HIS A 205 13.58 0.39 -28.62
CA HIS A 205 15.03 0.20 -28.71
C HIS A 205 15.52 -0.96 -27.83
N TYR A 206 14.91 -1.15 -26.66
CA TYR A 206 15.25 -2.23 -25.74
C TYR A 206 14.29 -3.41 -25.85
N VAL A 207 13.01 -3.14 -26.14
CA VAL A 207 11.95 -4.16 -26.21
C VAL A 207 11.29 -4.11 -27.58
N PRO A 208 11.92 -4.63 -28.66
CA PRO A 208 11.37 -4.57 -30.02
C PRO A 208 10.01 -5.26 -30.18
N SER A 209 9.69 -6.18 -29.29
CA SER A 209 8.39 -6.89 -29.26
C SER A 209 7.25 -6.08 -28.67
N PHE A 210 7.52 -4.90 -28.08
CA PHE A 210 6.48 -3.98 -27.63
C PHE A 210 5.98 -3.17 -28.83
N PRO A 211 4.68 -3.18 -29.16
CA PRO A 211 4.19 -2.59 -30.40
C PRO A 211 4.40 -1.07 -30.43
N GLU A 212 4.53 -0.52 -31.63
CA GLU A 212 4.41 0.92 -31.84
C GLU A 212 3.03 1.39 -31.38
N LYS A 213 2.96 2.64 -30.91
CA LYS A 213 1.73 3.21 -30.36
C LYS A 213 1.28 4.38 -31.21
N GLU A 214 -0.03 4.49 -31.35
CA GLU A 214 -0.70 5.57 -32.04
C GLU A 214 -1.72 6.21 -31.08
N VAL A 215 -1.86 7.52 -31.16
CA VAL A 215 -2.89 8.29 -30.46
C VAL A 215 -3.44 9.29 -31.46
N ASP A 216 -4.76 9.30 -31.64
CA ASP A 216 -5.46 10.12 -32.64
C ASP A 216 -4.95 9.89 -34.09
N GLY A 217 -4.57 8.65 -34.42
CA GLY A 217 -4.04 8.28 -35.74
C GLY A 217 -2.58 8.70 -36.00
N GLU A 218 -1.91 9.30 -35.01
CA GLU A 218 -0.50 9.71 -35.12
C GLU A 218 0.40 8.75 -34.35
N LYS A 219 1.51 8.32 -34.97
CA LYS A 219 2.56 7.56 -34.29
C LYS A 219 3.20 8.40 -33.19
N VAL A 220 3.25 7.84 -31.98
CA VAL A 220 3.85 8.50 -30.81
C VAL A 220 5.05 7.72 -30.29
N THR A 221 6.05 8.45 -29.80
CA THR A 221 7.24 7.86 -29.19
C THR A 221 7.08 7.75 -27.69
N LEU A 222 7.06 6.52 -27.18
CA LEU A 222 7.11 6.21 -25.76
C LEU A 222 8.56 5.97 -25.34
N THR A 223 9.10 6.78 -24.42
CA THR A 223 10.48 6.65 -23.92
C THR A 223 10.50 6.01 -22.54
N VAL A 224 11.68 5.53 -22.10
CA VAL A 224 11.85 4.99 -20.74
C VAL A 224 11.56 6.07 -19.69
N ARG A 225 11.97 7.32 -19.92
CA ARG A 225 11.68 8.46 -19.04
C ARG A 225 10.17 8.64 -18.80
N HIS A 226 9.36 8.52 -19.87
CA HIS A 226 7.90 8.59 -19.73
C HIS A 226 7.34 7.49 -18.83
N LEU A 227 7.93 6.29 -18.83
CA LEU A 227 7.50 5.20 -17.94
C LEU A 227 7.83 5.51 -16.48
N LEU A 228 9.05 5.96 -16.22
CA LEU A 228 9.55 6.21 -14.87
C LEU A 228 8.85 7.38 -14.17
N SER A 229 8.31 8.34 -14.95
CA SER A 229 7.54 9.48 -14.45
C SER A 229 6.02 9.29 -14.50
N HIS A 230 5.51 8.12 -14.91
CA HIS A 230 4.08 7.86 -15.17
C HIS A 230 3.44 8.79 -16.20
N MET A 231 4.21 9.25 -17.18
CA MET A 231 3.73 10.10 -18.28
C MET A 231 3.56 9.33 -19.60
N GLY A 232 3.67 7.99 -19.57
CA GLY A 232 3.63 7.17 -20.77
C GLY A 232 2.25 6.87 -21.36
N GLY A 233 1.16 7.18 -20.66
CA GLY A 233 -0.20 6.88 -21.13
C GLY A 233 -0.61 5.40 -21.03
N ILE A 234 0.23 4.53 -20.46
CA ILE A 234 -0.14 3.13 -20.21
C ILE A 234 -1.16 3.06 -19.08
N ARG A 235 -2.29 2.40 -19.31
CA ARG A 235 -3.34 2.24 -18.30
C ARG A 235 -2.86 1.56 -17.02
N HIS A 236 -3.65 1.72 -15.96
CA HIS A 236 -3.48 0.95 -14.73
C HIS A 236 -4.25 -0.39 -14.80
N TYR A 237 -4.69 -0.95 -13.66
CA TYR A 237 -5.41 -2.23 -13.62
C TYR A 237 -6.81 -2.17 -14.25
N ASN A 238 -7.44 -1.00 -14.24
CA ASN A 238 -8.79 -0.84 -14.75
C ASN A 238 -8.77 -0.64 -16.27
N ARG A 239 -9.59 -1.42 -16.99
CA ARG A 239 -9.75 -1.33 -18.43
C ARG A 239 -10.77 -0.29 -18.88
N THR A 240 -11.57 0.28 -17.97
CA THR A 240 -12.61 1.27 -18.33
C THR A 240 -12.07 2.54 -18.99
N TYR A 241 -10.76 2.79 -18.96
CA TYR A 241 -10.15 3.88 -19.73
C TYR A 241 -10.20 3.64 -21.25
N ILE A 242 -10.26 2.37 -21.67
CA ILE A 242 -10.33 1.94 -23.06
C ILE A 242 -11.80 1.90 -23.50
N ASP A 243 -12.69 1.37 -22.67
CA ASP A 243 -14.11 1.18 -23.02
C ASP A 243 -14.86 2.52 -23.23
N LYS A 244 -14.43 3.58 -22.55
CA LYS A 244 -15.04 4.91 -22.69
C LYS A 244 -14.82 5.56 -24.06
N ASP A 245 -13.82 5.14 -24.82
CA ASP A 245 -13.58 5.67 -26.17
C ASP A 245 -14.24 4.79 -27.25
N ALA A 246 -14.61 3.54 -26.94
CA ALA A 246 -15.47 2.72 -27.79
C ALA A 246 -16.92 3.25 -27.82
N ASP A 247 -17.44 3.75 -26.69
CA ASP A 247 -18.80 4.30 -26.58
C ASP A 247 -18.92 5.77 -27.04
N LYS A 248 -17.81 6.51 -27.13
CA LYS A 248 -17.80 7.93 -27.56
C LYS A 248 -18.01 8.14 -29.06
N ASN A 249 -18.07 7.08 -29.87
CA ASN A 249 -18.63 7.18 -31.22
C ASN A 249 -20.17 7.24 -31.23
N SER A 250 -20.81 7.31 -30.05
CA SER A 250 -22.21 7.66 -29.90
C SER A 250 -22.39 8.77 -28.85
N ASN A 251 -22.74 9.96 -29.35
CA ASN A 251 -23.24 11.14 -28.63
C ASN A 251 -22.22 12.05 -27.93
N ASP A 252 -22.06 13.20 -28.57
CA ASP A 252 -21.46 14.44 -28.11
C ASP A 252 -22.35 15.15 -27.06
N ASN A 253 -21.77 15.53 -25.91
CA ASN A 253 -21.84 16.87 -25.30
C ASN A 253 -21.41 16.87 -23.81
N SER A 254 -20.36 17.64 -23.53
CA SER A 254 -20.02 18.36 -22.28
C SER A 254 -20.36 17.74 -20.90
N LYS A 255 -19.32 17.47 -20.09
CA LYS A 255 -18.99 18.21 -18.85
C LYS A 255 -17.87 17.53 -18.05
N ASP A 256 -16.99 18.37 -17.53
CA ASP A 256 -15.99 18.11 -16.48
C ASP A 256 -16.56 17.29 -15.33
N ASP A 257 -15.74 16.42 -14.72
CA ASP A 257 -15.84 16.21 -13.27
C ASP A 257 -14.57 15.65 -12.63
N SER A 258 -14.17 16.37 -11.58
CA SER A 258 -13.22 15.98 -10.55
C SER A 258 -13.99 15.80 -9.24
N LYS A 259 -13.76 14.68 -8.52
CA LYS A 259 -14.37 14.28 -7.21
C LYS A 259 -15.84 13.82 -7.36
N SER A 260 -16.42 12.90 -6.59
CA SER A 260 -16.03 12.06 -5.44
C SER A 260 -16.88 10.78 -5.45
N ALA A 261 -16.57 9.86 -4.54
CA ALA A 261 -17.53 8.87 -4.06
C ALA A 261 -18.78 9.55 -3.48
N ASP A 262 -19.97 9.03 -3.79
CA ASP A 262 -21.05 8.83 -2.82
C ASP A 262 -22.18 7.97 -3.42
N ASN A 263 -22.63 6.98 -2.67
CA ASN A 263 -23.75 6.10 -3.02
C ASN A 263 -25.05 6.68 -2.45
N THR A 264 -25.99 7.06 -3.31
CA THR A 264 -27.40 7.21 -2.93
C THR A 264 -28.32 6.58 -3.96
N THR A 265 -29.10 5.63 -3.46
CA THR A 265 -30.08 4.82 -4.16
C THR A 265 -31.36 5.63 -4.39
N THR A 266 -31.79 5.79 -5.64
CA THR A 266 -33.19 6.11 -5.95
C THR A 266 -33.63 5.24 -7.13
N LYS A 267 -34.54 4.30 -6.83
CA LYS A 267 -35.25 3.47 -7.81
C LYS A 267 -36.11 4.36 -8.71
N ASN A 268 -36.14 4.07 -10.01
CA ASN A 268 -37.37 4.19 -10.79
C ASN A 268 -37.38 3.14 -11.90
N ASN A 269 -38.46 2.37 -11.92
CA ASN A 269 -38.80 1.34 -12.90
C ASN A 269 -39.24 2.00 -14.22
N ASN A 270 -38.95 1.36 -15.36
CA ASN A 270 -39.96 1.02 -16.37
C ASN A 270 -39.38 0.16 -17.53
N ASN A 271 -39.83 -1.09 -17.52
CA ASN A 271 -40.18 -2.07 -18.55
C ASN A 271 -40.01 -1.81 -20.07
N ASN A 272 -39.65 -2.95 -20.74
CA ASN A 272 -40.01 -3.42 -22.09
C ASN A 272 -39.21 -2.81 -23.26
N ALA A 273 -38.84 -3.50 -24.34
CA ALA A 273 -39.21 -4.83 -24.87
C ALA A 273 -38.06 -5.41 -25.71
N SER A 274 -38.12 -6.73 -25.88
CA SER A 274 -37.23 -7.59 -26.67
C SER A 274 -37.38 -7.40 -28.19
N THR A 275 -36.31 -7.59 -28.96
CA THR A 275 -36.39 -8.30 -30.26
C THR A 275 -35.03 -8.84 -30.70
N ASN A 276 -35.00 -10.16 -30.86
CA ASN A 276 -33.91 -10.95 -31.44
C ASN A 276 -33.71 -10.63 -32.92
N ASN A 277 -32.47 -10.75 -33.40
CA ASN A 277 -32.19 -11.56 -34.59
C ASN A 277 -30.73 -12.03 -34.62
N ASN A 278 -30.58 -13.36 -34.64
CA ASN A 278 -29.36 -14.11 -34.84
C ASN A 278 -28.93 -14.07 -36.32
N ASN A 279 -27.62 -14.02 -36.57
CA ASN A 279 -27.02 -14.85 -37.61
C ASN A 279 -25.55 -15.18 -37.27
N ASN A 280 -25.25 -16.48 -37.35
CA ASN A 280 -24.02 -17.16 -36.99
C ASN A 280 -22.88 -16.92 -38.00
N THR A 281 -21.63 -16.90 -37.52
CA THR A 281 -20.54 -17.72 -38.08
C THR A 281 -19.38 -17.88 -37.09
N ASN A 282 -18.94 -19.13 -36.92
CA ASN A 282 -17.95 -19.60 -35.95
C ASN A 282 -16.51 -19.30 -36.39
N ASN A 283 -15.66 -18.84 -35.46
CA ASN A 283 -14.41 -19.51 -35.06
C ASN A 283 -13.62 -18.65 -34.05
N ASN A 284 -13.71 -18.98 -32.76
CA ASN A 284 -12.68 -18.69 -31.75
C ASN A 284 -13.05 -19.38 -30.43
N ASN A 285 -12.35 -20.46 -30.08
CA ASN A 285 -12.64 -21.25 -28.88
C ASN A 285 -11.92 -20.77 -27.61
N ASN A 286 -11.08 -19.72 -27.67
CA ASN A 286 -10.42 -19.13 -26.50
C ASN A 286 -11.16 -17.91 -25.90
N SER A 287 -12.11 -17.32 -26.62
CA SER A 287 -12.98 -16.24 -26.09
C SER A 287 -14.19 -16.78 -25.33
N LYS A 288 -14.62 -18.02 -25.61
CA LYS A 288 -15.85 -18.60 -25.02
C LYS A 288 -15.74 -18.90 -23.52
N GLU A 289 -14.54 -19.12 -22.99
CA GLU A 289 -14.36 -19.35 -21.54
C GLU A 289 -14.37 -18.02 -20.74
N LEU A 290 -13.95 -16.92 -21.37
CA LEU A 290 -14.06 -15.56 -20.82
C LEU A 290 -15.49 -14.99 -20.95
N VAL A 291 -16.22 -15.35 -22.01
CA VAL A 291 -17.57 -14.82 -22.29
C VAL A 291 -18.67 -15.58 -21.53
N LYS A 292 -18.47 -16.84 -21.12
CA LYS A 292 -19.54 -17.58 -20.38
C LYS A 292 -19.75 -17.14 -18.92
N LEU A 293 -18.87 -16.29 -18.39
CA LEU A 293 -18.99 -15.72 -17.04
C LEU A 293 -19.64 -14.32 -17.06
N SER A 294 -19.89 -13.73 -18.23
CA SER A 294 -20.36 -12.35 -18.35
C SER A 294 -21.89 -12.17 -18.37
N GLU A 295 -22.66 -13.25 -18.24
CA GLU A 295 -24.13 -13.20 -18.15
C GLU A 295 -24.64 -13.59 -16.76
N SER A 296 -24.12 -12.97 -15.71
CA SER A 296 -24.92 -12.73 -14.50
C SER A 296 -24.19 -11.77 -13.55
N SER A 297 -24.95 -10.82 -13.01
CA SER A 297 -24.61 -9.88 -11.92
C SER A 297 -23.89 -8.58 -12.30
N ASN A 298 -24.68 -7.50 -12.34
CA ASN A 298 -24.22 -6.13 -12.18
C ASN A 298 -23.55 -5.97 -10.80
N ASN A 299 -22.23 -5.76 -10.74
CA ASN A 299 -21.56 -5.40 -9.48
C ASN A 299 -20.33 -4.52 -9.72
N SER A 300 -20.14 -3.50 -8.89
CA SER A 300 -18.99 -2.57 -8.95
C SER A 300 -17.62 -3.21 -8.59
N ASP A 301 -17.60 -4.52 -8.35
CA ASP A 301 -16.43 -5.32 -7.95
C ASP A 301 -15.54 -5.73 -9.16
N TYR A 302 -16.01 -5.56 -10.41
CA TYR A 302 -15.26 -5.92 -11.64
C TYR A 302 -14.14 -4.93 -12.06
N LYS A 303 -13.96 -3.80 -11.36
CA LYS A 303 -13.09 -2.70 -11.86
C LYS A 303 -11.58 -2.92 -11.72
N MET A 304 -11.13 -3.96 -11.00
CA MET A 304 -9.71 -4.19 -10.69
C MET A 304 -9.28 -5.67 -10.77
N GLU A 305 -9.88 -6.48 -11.65
CA GLU A 305 -9.57 -7.92 -11.75
C GLU A 305 -8.07 -8.22 -11.86
N GLU A 306 -7.33 -7.41 -12.61
CA GLU A 306 -5.88 -7.57 -12.80
C GLU A 306 -5.08 -7.39 -11.50
N MET A 307 -5.61 -6.65 -10.51
CA MET A 307 -5.01 -6.52 -9.18
C MET A 307 -5.10 -7.83 -8.37
N TYR A 308 -6.10 -8.67 -8.66
CA TYR A 308 -6.42 -9.92 -7.97
C TYR A 308 -5.98 -11.18 -8.74
N LEU A 309 -5.12 -11.03 -9.75
CA LEU A 309 -4.63 -12.17 -10.54
C LEU A 309 -4.01 -13.24 -9.65
N LYS A 310 -4.38 -14.49 -9.93
CA LYS A 310 -3.80 -15.69 -9.30
C LYS A 310 -2.84 -16.43 -10.23
N LYS A 311 -2.81 -16.04 -11.50
CA LYS A 311 -1.95 -16.60 -12.54
C LYS A 311 -0.49 -16.23 -12.25
N SER A 312 0.37 -17.23 -12.28
CA SER A 312 1.82 -17.04 -12.25
C SER A 312 2.36 -16.81 -13.65
N PHE A 313 3.29 -15.87 -13.80
CA PHE A 313 3.92 -15.51 -15.07
C PHE A 313 5.35 -16.01 -15.08
N LYS A 314 5.73 -16.72 -16.14
CA LYS A 314 7.04 -17.36 -16.27
C LYS A 314 8.17 -16.35 -16.40
N ASN A 315 7.92 -15.25 -17.09
CA ASN A 315 8.88 -14.19 -17.37
C ASN A 315 8.16 -12.85 -17.62
N VAL A 316 8.94 -11.78 -17.79
CA VAL A 316 8.39 -10.45 -18.04
C VAL A 316 7.67 -10.37 -19.38
N ASP A 317 8.17 -11.04 -20.43
CA ASP A 317 7.53 -11.03 -21.75
C ASP A 317 6.09 -11.57 -21.71
N GLU A 318 5.82 -12.60 -20.91
CA GLU A 318 4.46 -13.11 -20.67
C GLU A 318 3.62 -12.09 -19.88
N ALA A 319 4.20 -11.38 -18.92
CA ALA A 319 3.49 -10.34 -18.17
C ALA A 319 3.09 -9.15 -19.07
N LEU A 320 3.89 -8.82 -20.08
CA LEU A 320 3.58 -7.76 -21.04
C LEU A 320 2.32 -8.07 -21.85
N THR A 321 1.98 -9.34 -22.10
CA THR A 321 0.76 -9.69 -22.86
C THR A 321 -0.54 -9.25 -22.18
N LEU A 322 -0.48 -8.84 -20.91
CA LEU A 322 -1.63 -8.28 -20.21
C LEU A 322 -2.09 -6.94 -20.77
N PHE A 323 -1.17 -6.14 -21.33
CA PHE A 323 -1.46 -4.75 -21.71
C PHE A 323 -0.70 -4.23 -22.92
N LYS A 324 0.28 -4.98 -23.46
CA LYS A 324 1.16 -4.49 -24.51
C LYS A 324 0.40 -4.05 -25.77
N ASP A 325 -0.75 -4.65 -26.05
CA ASP A 325 -1.56 -4.37 -27.24
C ASP A 325 -2.65 -3.31 -26.99
N ASP A 326 -2.81 -2.85 -25.75
CA ASP A 326 -3.82 -1.85 -25.40
C ASP A 326 -3.42 -0.45 -25.94
N PRO A 327 -4.38 0.39 -26.36
CA PRO A 327 -4.09 1.77 -26.74
C PRO A 327 -3.56 2.57 -25.55
N LEU A 328 -2.82 3.64 -25.84
CA LEU A 328 -2.43 4.61 -24.82
C LEU A 328 -3.64 5.47 -24.46
N VAL A 329 -3.81 5.75 -23.17
CA VAL A 329 -4.90 6.59 -22.63
C VAL A 329 -4.70 8.07 -22.98
N HIS A 330 -3.47 8.49 -23.26
CA HIS A 330 -3.13 9.84 -23.71
C HIS A 330 -1.74 9.83 -24.38
N LYS A 331 -1.41 10.91 -25.11
CA LYS A 331 -0.08 11.09 -25.73
C LYS A 331 1.02 11.05 -24.65
N PRO A 332 2.16 10.36 -24.85
CA PRO A 332 3.27 10.37 -23.90
C PRO A 332 3.75 11.80 -23.60
N GLY A 333 4.05 12.09 -22.32
CA GLY A 333 4.51 13.41 -21.88
C GLY A 333 3.41 14.46 -21.65
N SER A 334 2.17 14.21 -22.09
CA SER A 334 1.06 15.19 -21.97
C SER A 334 0.38 15.23 -20.60
N LYS A 335 0.29 14.09 -19.90
CA LYS A 335 -0.47 13.95 -18.67
C LYS A 335 0.16 12.91 -17.75
N PHE A 336 -0.01 13.10 -16.44
CA PHE A 336 0.34 12.11 -15.45
C PHE A 336 -0.79 11.08 -15.28
N LEU A 337 -0.44 9.79 -15.40
CA LEU A 337 -1.32 8.65 -15.16
C LEU A 337 -0.54 7.54 -14.45
N TYR A 338 -0.74 7.43 -13.13
CA TYR A 338 -0.06 6.40 -12.33
C TYR A 338 -0.35 4.99 -12.86
N THR A 339 0.71 4.24 -13.17
CA THR A 339 0.60 2.90 -13.75
C THR A 339 1.56 1.91 -13.11
N THR A 340 1.06 0.71 -12.87
CA THR A 340 1.91 -0.44 -12.49
C THR A 340 2.38 -1.22 -13.73
N HIS A 341 1.56 -1.27 -14.78
CA HIS A 341 1.94 -1.89 -16.05
C HIS A 341 3.10 -1.18 -16.73
N GLY A 342 3.17 0.16 -16.64
CA GLY A 342 4.34 0.90 -17.10
C GLY A 342 5.64 0.43 -16.42
N TRP A 343 5.58 0.04 -15.13
CA TRP A 343 6.73 -0.50 -14.41
C TRP A 343 7.01 -1.98 -14.72
N THR A 344 6.00 -2.74 -15.15
CA THR A 344 6.22 -4.04 -15.78
C THR A 344 7.00 -3.87 -17.09
N LEU A 345 6.70 -2.85 -17.89
CA LEU A 345 7.48 -2.53 -19.09
C LEU A 345 8.92 -2.08 -18.76
N VAL A 346 9.11 -1.30 -17.68
CA VAL A 346 10.45 -0.98 -17.16
C VAL A 346 11.24 -2.25 -16.82
N SER A 347 10.59 -3.28 -16.27
CA SER A 347 11.30 -4.54 -16.01
C SER A 347 11.78 -5.23 -17.29
N ALA A 348 11.02 -5.14 -18.39
CA ALA A 348 11.46 -5.68 -19.68
C ALA A 348 12.66 -4.88 -20.22
N VAL A 349 12.61 -3.55 -20.11
CA VAL A 349 13.74 -2.68 -20.49
C VAL A 349 15.01 -3.08 -19.72
N LEU A 350 14.92 -3.30 -18.40
CA LEU A 350 16.05 -3.76 -17.58
C LEU A 350 16.57 -5.14 -18.04
N GLU A 351 15.68 -6.12 -18.25
CA GLU A 351 16.08 -7.46 -18.68
C GLU A 351 16.80 -7.44 -20.03
N LYS A 352 16.26 -6.71 -21.01
CA LYS A 352 16.80 -6.69 -22.37
C LYS A 352 18.08 -5.85 -22.48
N SER A 353 18.20 -4.77 -21.72
CA SER A 353 19.42 -3.94 -21.72
C SER A 353 20.61 -4.61 -21.02
N SER A 354 20.37 -5.48 -20.03
CA SER A 354 21.43 -6.21 -19.30
C SER A 354 21.64 -7.65 -19.78
N ASN A 355 20.68 -8.23 -20.51
CA ASN A 355 20.58 -9.65 -20.77
C ASN A 355 20.53 -10.53 -19.49
N ILE A 356 20.05 -9.97 -18.37
CA ILE A 356 19.88 -10.65 -17.09
C ILE A 356 18.41 -10.58 -16.69
N SER A 357 17.80 -11.72 -16.33
CA SER A 357 16.42 -11.72 -15.86
C SER A 357 16.26 -10.89 -14.58
N LEU A 358 15.13 -10.21 -14.42
CA LEU A 358 14.78 -9.39 -13.26
C LEU A 358 14.89 -10.21 -11.96
N THR A 359 14.51 -11.48 -12.06
CA THR A 359 14.58 -12.47 -10.98
C THR A 359 15.98 -12.82 -10.51
N LYS A 360 17.02 -12.52 -11.31
CA LYS A 360 18.44 -12.64 -10.96
C LYS A 360 19.05 -11.29 -10.63
N MET A 361 18.70 -10.25 -11.39
CA MET A 361 19.19 -8.88 -11.23
C MET A 361 18.80 -8.30 -9.87
N MET A 362 17.51 -8.32 -9.51
CA MET A 362 17.04 -7.64 -8.30
C MET A 362 17.62 -8.22 -7.00
N PRO A 363 17.76 -9.56 -6.82
CA PRO A 363 18.49 -10.10 -5.68
C PRO A 363 19.96 -9.65 -5.59
N SER A 364 20.61 -9.33 -6.71
CA SER A 364 21.95 -8.73 -6.68
C SER A 364 21.92 -7.30 -6.15
N VAL A 365 20.99 -6.49 -6.67
CA VAL A 365 20.75 -5.11 -6.21
C VAL A 365 20.42 -5.07 -4.71
N PHE A 366 19.56 -5.98 -4.23
CA PHE A 366 19.23 -6.10 -2.81
C PHE A 366 20.48 -6.38 -1.97
N ARG A 367 21.31 -7.35 -2.39
CA ARG A 367 22.55 -7.70 -1.68
C ARG A 367 23.55 -6.55 -1.69
N GLU A 368 23.71 -5.82 -2.80
CA GLU A 368 24.60 -4.66 -2.91
C GLU A 368 24.20 -3.54 -1.95
N LEU A 369 22.91 -3.26 -1.85
CA LEU A 369 22.32 -2.29 -0.93
C LEU A 369 22.21 -2.77 0.53
N GLY A 370 22.62 -4.02 0.83
CA GLY A 370 22.54 -4.59 2.19
C GLY A 370 21.12 -4.97 2.64
N LEU A 371 20.21 -5.16 1.69
CA LEU A 371 18.80 -5.50 1.87
C LEU A 371 18.61 -7.03 1.95
N HIS A 372 19.12 -7.61 3.03
CA HIS A 372 19.24 -9.07 3.18
C HIS A 372 17.89 -9.79 3.37
N ASN A 373 16.83 -9.05 3.72
CA ASN A 373 15.48 -9.54 3.95
C ASN A 373 14.48 -8.93 2.94
N THR A 374 14.95 -8.50 1.77
CA THR A 374 14.12 -8.08 0.64
C THR A 374 14.04 -9.17 -0.42
N TYR A 375 12.82 -9.47 -0.87
CA TYR A 375 12.55 -10.59 -1.77
C TYR A 375 11.58 -10.20 -2.89
N LEU A 376 11.62 -10.94 -3.99
CA LEU A 376 10.49 -10.99 -4.93
C LEU A 376 9.34 -11.74 -4.25
N ASP A 377 8.12 -11.19 -4.26
CA ASP A 377 6.93 -11.85 -3.71
C ASP A 377 6.62 -13.08 -4.57
N ARG A 378 7.09 -14.23 -4.09
CA ARG A 378 6.86 -15.55 -4.67
C ARG A 378 6.06 -16.37 -3.69
N ASN A 379 5.09 -17.11 -4.23
CA ASN A 379 4.19 -17.93 -3.42
C ASN A 379 4.70 -19.35 -3.17
N LYS A 380 5.63 -19.85 -4.01
CA LYS A 380 6.19 -21.21 -3.89
C LYS A 380 7.32 -21.34 -2.86
N PRO A 381 8.34 -20.46 -2.83
CA PRO A 381 9.44 -20.55 -1.86
C PRO A 381 8.97 -20.21 -0.45
N ILE A 382 9.58 -20.86 0.55
CA ILE A 382 9.41 -20.47 1.96
C ILE A 382 10.13 -19.16 2.19
N ILE A 383 9.43 -18.21 2.82
CA ILE A 383 9.98 -16.92 3.24
C ILE A 383 9.80 -16.86 4.75
N TYR A 384 10.92 -16.86 5.48
CA TYR A 384 10.91 -16.78 6.93
C TYR A 384 10.34 -15.44 7.40
N ASN A 385 9.67 -15.46 8.56
CA ASN A 385 9.01 -14.30 9.16
C ASN A 385 8.03 -13.56 8.24
N ARG A 386 7.44 -14.24 7.25
CA ARG A 386 6.46 -13.64 6.35
C ARG A 386 5.15 -13.35 7.09
N SER A 387 4.69 -12.10 7.04
CA SER A 387 3.39 -11.69 7.57
C SER A 387 2.23 -12.35 6.82
N ARG A 388 1.12 -12.60 7.53
CA ARG A 388 -0.20 -12.74 6.91
C ARG A 388 -0.69 -11.38 6.40
N PHE A 389 -1.66 -11.41 5.49
CA PHE A 389 -2.18 -10.22 4.83
C PHE A 389 -3.69 -10.15 5.09
N TYR A 390 -4.19 -8.97 5.43
CA TYR A 390 -5.58 -8.78 5.84
C TYR A 390 -6.28 -7.71 5.01
N SER A 391 -7.61 -7.72 5.05
CA SER A 391 -8.46 -6.68 4.46
C SER A 391 -9.66 -6.41 5.38
N ILE A 392 -10.34 -5.29 5.18
CA ILE A 392 -11.60 -5.00 5.85
C ILE A 392 -12.76 -5.46 4.95
N SER A 393 -13.62 -6.32 5.47
CA SER A 393 -14.85 -6.74 4.80
C SER A 393 -15.90 -5.63 4.77
N LYS A 394 -16.96 -5.81 3.96
CA LYS A 394 -18.06 -4.83 3.83
C LYS A 394 -18.77 -4.50 5.16
N ASN A 395 -18.71 -5.40 6.15
CA ASN A 395 -19.26 -5.20 7.50
C ASN A 395 -18.23 -4.66 8.52
N GLY A 396 -17.04 -4.24 8.08
CA GLY A 396 -16.03 -3.64 8.94
C GLY A 396 -15.16 -4.62 9.73
N GLN A 397 -15.22 -5.92 9.42
CA GLN A 397 -14.44 -6.95 10.10
C GLN A 397 -13.08 -7.15 9.42
N VAL A 398 -12.06 -7.46 10.22
CA VAL A 398 -10.78 -7.92 9.70
C VAL A 398 -10.96 -9.33 9.15
N VAL A 399 -10.60 -9.53 7.88
CA VAL A 399 -10.63 -10.82 7.19
C VAL A 399 -9.30 -11.08 6.48
N ASN A 400 -9.00 -12.35 6.21
CA ASN A 400 -7.84 -12.70 5.37
C ASN A 400 -7.94 -12.05 3.99
N ALA A 401 -6.85 -11.43 3.55
CA ALA A 401 -6.77 -10.89 2.20
C ALA A 401 -6.78 -12.03 1.18
N PRO A 402 -7.40 -11.83 0.00
CA PRO A 402 -7.42 -12.86 -1.03
C PRO A 402 -6.02 -13.16 -1.54
N TYR A 403 -5.82 -14.41 -1.94
CA TYR A 403 -4.59 -14.83 -2.60
C TYR A 403 -4.40 -14.10 -3.93
N VAL A 404 -3.18 -13.61 -4.15
CA VAL A 404 -2.74 -12.98 -5.40
C VAL A 404 -1.33 -13.43 -5.76
N ASP A 405 -1.05 -13.47 -7.06
CA ASP A 405 0.28 -13.68 -7.62
C ASP A 405 0.80 -12.35 -8.19
N ASN A 406 1.96 -11.92 -7.69
CA ASN A 406 2.56 -10.62 -8.03
C ASN A 406 3.67 -10.72 -9.09
N SER A 407 3.87 -11.89 -9.71
CA SER A 407 4.95 -12.13 -10.67
C SER A 407 4.91 -11.23 -11.90
N TYR A 408 3.72 -10.79 -12.33
CA TYR A 408 3.57 -9.86 -13.45
C TYR A 408 4.01 -8.42 -13.15
N LYS A 409 4.19 -8.06 -11.88
CA LYS A 409 4.39 -6.66 -11.45
C LYS A 409 5.48 -6.49 -10.40
N TRP A 410 6.46 -7.39 -10.32
CA TRP A 410 7.52 -7.30 -9.32
C TRP A 410 8.16 -5.90 -9.23
N ALA A 411 8.62 -5.36 -10.37
CA ALA A 411 9.17 -4.01 -10.45
C ALA A 411 8.20 -2.89 -10.02
N GLY A 412 6.90 -3.08 -10.25
CA GLY A 412 5.88 -2.09 -9.95
C GLY A 412 5.30 -2.18 -8.54
N GLY A 413 5.36 -3.35 -7.88
CA GLY A 413 4.71 -3.50 -6.59
C GLY A 413 4.78 -4.87 -5.95
N GLY A 414 5.69 -5.74 -6.40
CA GLY A 414 5.73 -7.14 -5.99
C GLY A 414 6.93 -7.51 -5.13
N PHE A 415 7.61 -6.58 -4.47
CA PHE A 415 8.64 -6.93 -3.49
C PHE A 415 8.08 -7.09 -2.08
N LEU A 416 8.75 -7.92 -1.31
CA LEU A 416 8.61 -8.07 0.14
C LEU A 416 9.86 -7.47 0.79
N SER A 417 9.73 -6.89 1.99
CA SER A 417 10.87 -6.39 2.77
C SER A 417 10.55 -6.33 4.26
N THR A 418 11.55 -5.98 5.06
CA THR A 418 11.43 -5.54 6.45
C THR A 418 11.52 -4.02 6.56
N ALA A 419 11.12 -3.47 7.72
CA ALA A 419 11.24 -2.04 7.99
C ALA A 419 12.72 -1.59 8.02
N GLU A 420 13.60 -2.37 8.64
CA GLU A 420 15.03 -2.04 8.72
C GLU A 420 15.73 -2.02 7.35
N ASP A 421 15.38 -2.94 6.44
CA ASP A 421 15.93 -2.89 5.08
C ASP A 421 15.43 -1.67 4.31
N LEU A 422 14.17 -1.25 4.51
CA LEU A 422 13.70 0.00 3.93
C LEU A 422 14.43 1.24 4.49
N ILE A 423 14.82 1.23 5.77
CA ILE A 423 15.68 2.27 6.36
C ILE A 423 17.06 2.27 5.70
N LYS A 424 17.70 1.12 5.51
CA LYS A 424 18.98 1.03 4.79
C LYS A 424 18.89 1.58 3.38
N PHE A 425 17.83 1.22 2.66
CA PHE A 425 17.58 1.73 1.31
C PHE A 425 17.39 3.26 1.32
N GLY A 426 16.55 3.78 2.22
CA GLY A 426 16.33 5.23 2.36
C GLY A 426 17.61 5.99 2.72
N ASN A 427 18.42 5.48 3.64
CA ASN A 427 19.71 6.06 3.99
C ASN A 427 20.71 6.04 2.82
N ALA A 428 20.74 4.98 2.02
CA ALA A 428 21.57 4.92 0.82
C ALA A 428 21.17 6.00 -0.22
N MET A 429 19.87 6.25 -0.38
CA MET A 429 19.37 7.30 -1.27
C MET A 429 19.65 8.70 -0.72
N LEU A 430 19.40 8.92 0.57
CA LEU A 430 19.69 10.19 1.25
C LEU A 430 21.18 10.53 1.18
N TYR A 431 22.06 9.55 1.43
CA TYR A 431 23.49 9.71 1.26
C TYR A 431 23.88 10.07 -0.16
N SER A 432 23.36 9.34 -1.15
CA SER A 432 23.62 9.60 -2.57
C SER A 432 23.14 11.01 -3.00
N PHE A 433 22.10 11.55 -2.38
CA PHE A 433 21.60 12.91 -2.63
C PHE A 433 22.51 14.01 -2.06
N GLN A 434 23.22 13.74 -0.96
CA GLN A 434 24.03 14.74 -0.22
C GLN A 434 25.52 14.66 -0.54
N PHE A 435 26.04 13.45 -0.77
CA PHE A 435 27.45 13.21 -1.04
C PHE A 435 27.79 13.61 -2.47
N ASP A 436 28.72 14.55 -2.66
CA ASP A 436 29.22 14.91 -3.99
C ASP A 436 30.51 14.13 -4.32
N ASP A 437 30.47 13.34 -5.38
CA ASP A 437 31.59 12.52 -5.86
C ASP A 437 32.43 13.28 -6.92
N SER A 438 32.27 14.60 -6.99
CA SER A 438 32.90 15.46 -8.02
C SER A 438 34.41 15.67 -7.82
N GLY A 439 35.00 15.12 -6.77
CA GLY A 439 36.44 15.15 -6.51
C GLY A 439 36.95 13.82 -5.98
N ASP A 440 37.25 12.87 -6.88
CA ASP A 440 38.55 12.19 -6.97
C ASP A 440 38.53 11.13 -8.09
N SER A 441 39.01 11.51 -9.27
CA SER A 441 39.32 10.57 -10.36
C SER A 441 40.65 9.82 -10.12
N THR A 442 41.21 9.88 -8.91
CA THR A 442 42.45 9.19 -8.51
C THR A 442 42.24 8.25 -7.31
N SER A 443 41.37 7.26 -7.45
CA SER A 443 41.49 5.99 -6.70
C SER A 443 41.20 4.79 -7.62
N PRO A 444 41.95 3.68 -7.49
CA PRO A 444 42.60 3.04 -8.64
C PRO A 444 41.69 2.09 -9.40
N LEU A 445 41.06 2.58 -10.46
CA LEU A 445 40.53 1.75 -11.54
C LEU A 445 40.86 2.39 -12.89
N ASN A 446 42.17 2.54 -13.14
CA ASN A 446 42.65 2.84 -14.48
C ASN A 446 44.02 2.19 -14.72
N THR A 447 44.07 0.86 -14.69
CA THR A 447 45.11 0.13 -15.42
C THR A 447 44.56 -0.25 -16.78
N LYS A 448 44.90 0.57 -17.77
CA LYS A 448 44.92 0.17 -19.17
C LYS A 448 45.71 -1.13 -19.29
N THR A 449 45.09 -2.15 -19.87
CA THR A 449 45.85 -3.21 -20.53
C THR A 449 45.21 -3.41 -21.89
N GLU A 450 45.86 -2.87 -22.93
CA GLU A 450 45.62 -3.27 -24.31
C GLU A 450 46.19 -4.69 -24.49
N GLY A 451 45.41 -5.58 -25.11
CA GLY A 451 45.83 -6.95 -25.37
C GLY A 451 44.68 -7.85 -25.83
N GLN A 452 44.45 -7.85 -27.15
CA GLN A 452 43.86 -8.89 -28.02
C GLN A 452 43.23 -10.15 -27.40
N GLY A 453 42.02 -10.50 -27.86
CA GLY A 453 41.54 -11.89 -27.86
C GLY A 453 40.09 -12.08 -27.40
N ALA A 454 39.29 -12.70 -28.27
CA ALA A 454 37.89 -13.04 -28.03
C ALA A 454 37.67 -14.04 -26.89
N GLN A 455 36.43 -14.07 -26.39
CA GLN A 455 35.81 -15.06 -25.47
C GLN A 455 36.22 -14.94 -24.00
N ASN A 456 35.43 -14.22 -23.20
CA ASN A 456 35.07 -14.66 -21.84
C ASN A 456 33.83 -13.94 -21.28
N LYS A 457 32.81 -14.72 -20.93
CA LYS A 457 31.52 -14.33 -20.34
C LYS A 457 31.59 -14.27 -18.81
N ASP A 458 32.53 -13.51 -18.25
CA ASP A 458 32.72 -13.39 -16.79
C ASP A 458 32.85 -11.94 -16.31
N PHE A 459 32.06 -11.04 -16.89
CA PHE A 459 31.83 -9.73 -16.31
C PHE A 459 30.42 -9.68 -15.73
N ILE A 460 30.31 -9.16 -14.50
CA ILE A 460 29.12 -8.80 -13.72
C ILE A 460 29.13 -9.51 -12.33
N TYR A 461 29.39 -8.70 -11.30
CA TYR A 461 29.41 -9.01 -9.86
C TYR A 461 30.59 -9.85 -9.33
N LYS A 462 31.80 -9.27 -9.27
CA LYS A 462 32.86 -9.77 -8.39
C LYS A 462 32.71 -9.19 -6.98
N ASN A 463 32.76 -10.08 -5.99
CA ASN A 463 32.95 -9.78 -4.57
C ASN A 463 34.13 -8.83 -4.37
N SER A 464 33.87 -7.64 -3.86
CA SER A 464 34.83 -6.90 -3.05
C SER A 464 34.31 -6.91 -1.62
N ASN A 465 34.93 -7.77 -0.82
CA ASN A 465 34.93 -7.59 0.63
C ASN A 465 35.73 -6.31 0.91
N GLU A 466 35.19 -5.47 1.80
CA GLU A 466 35.78 -4.25 2.38
C GLU A 466 35.62 -2.93 1.59
N ALA A 467 34.53 -2.21 1.93
CA ALA A 467 34.30 -0.74 1.95
C ALA A 467 32.88 -0.35 1.48
N ARG A 468 31.87 -0.58 2.33
CA ARG A 468 30.49 -0.05 2.21
C ARG A 468 30.37 1.12 3.20
N LEU A 469 29.93 2.35 2.91
CA LEU A 469 29.24 2.99 1.78
C LEU A 469 29.96 4.31 1.41
N LYS A 470 30.14 4.60 0.12
CA LYS A 470 30.03 5.97 -0.43
C LYS A 470 29.20 5.92 -1.73
N GLY A 471 28.01 6.53 -1.72
CA GLY A 471 27.13 6.82 -2.87
C GLY A 471 26.73 5.61 -3.74
N TYR A 472 25.58 4.96 -3.46
CA TYR A 472 25.08 3.90 -4.37
C TYR A 472 24.80 4.47 -5.78
N LEU A 473 24.31 5.72 -5.84
CA LEU A 473 24.17 6.53 -7.05
C LEU A 473 24.99 7.81 -6.91
N LYS A 474 25.38 8.39 -8.05
CA LYS A 474 25.98 9.73 -8.12
C LYS A 474 24.97 10.78 -7.72
N ARG A 475 25.45 11.87 -7.10
CA ARG A 475 24.62 13.02 -6.70
C ARG A 475 23.78 13.58 -7.82
N LYS A 476 24.40 13.82 -8.99
CA LYS A 476 23.72 14.35 -10.17
C LYS A 476 22.53 13.48 -10.58
N THR A 477 22.72 12.16 -10.56
CA THR A 477 21.66 11.19 -10.84
C THR A 477 20.53 11.33 -9.82
N MET A 478 20.85 11.36 -8.52
CA MET A 478 19.82 11.54 -7.48
C MET A 478 19.06 12.86 -7.61
N LEU A 479 19.73 13.95 -7.96
CA LEU A 479 19.09 15.24 -8.24
C LEU A 479 18.11 15.11 -9.42
N ASP A 480 18.46 14.40 -10.48
CA ASP A 480 17.56 14.14 -11.60
C ASP A 480 16.38 13.23 -11.23
N LEU A 481 16.60 12.23 -10.35
CA LEU A 481 15.55 11.33 -9.86
C LEU A 481 14.52 12.07 -8.99
N TRP A 482 15.00 12.97 -8.14
CA TRP A 482 14.17 13.74 -7.19
C TRP A 482 13.72 15.10 -7.72
N LYS A 483 14.05 15.44 -8.97
CA LYS A 483 13.50 16.61 -9.64
C LYS A 483 12.03 16.36 -10.01
N PRO A 484 11.09 17.23 -9.59
CA PRO A 484 9.72 17.19 -10.09
C PRO A 484 9.67 17.20 -11.61
N VAL A 485 8.98 16.23 -12.21
CA VAL A 485 8.71 16.25 -13.65
C VAL A 485 7.50 17.15 -13.91
N GLU A 486 7.60 18.00 -14.93
CA GLU A 486 6.52 18.91 -15.32
C GLU A 486 5.22 18.15 -15.64
N GLY A 487 4.06 18.74 -15.30
CA GLY A 487 2.76 18.09 -15.52
C GLY A 487 2.41 16.96 -14.56
N THR A 488 3.28 16.63 -13.58
CA THR A 488 3.03 15.56 -12.60
C THR A 488 2.42 16.03 -11.27
N ASN A 489 1.98 17.29 -11.17
CA ASN A 489 1.32 17.77 -9.97
C ASN A 489 0.01 16.98 -9.75
N THR A 490 0.04 16.08 -8.77
CA THR A 490 -1.07 15.16 -8.48
C THR A 490 -2.19 15.80 -7.68
N SER A 491 -1.96 16.98 -7.09
CA SER A 491 -2.94 17.74 -6.33
C SER A 491 -2.43 19.17 -6.08
N LYS A 492 -3.13 20.15 -6.66
CA LYS A 492 -2.86 21.59 -6.46
C LYS A 492 -2.91 22.03 -4.99
N ALA A 493 -3.60 21.28 -4.12
CA ALA A 493 -3.76 21.61 -2.71
C ALA A 493 -2.60 21.12 -1.83
N THR A 494 -1.87 20.10 -2.27
CA THR A 494 -0.83 19.43 -1.47
C THR A 494 0.56 19.53 -2.08
N ASP A 495 0.70 20.18 -3.26
CA ASP A 495 1.95 20.41 -3.97
C ASP A 495 2.83 19.14 -4.10
N ILE A 496 2.20 17.99 -4.37
CA ILE A 496 2.88 16.70 -4.53
C ILE A 496 3.15 16.46 -6.02
N TYR A 497 4.42 16.36 -6.36
CA TYR A 497 4.89 16.06 -7.69
C TYR A 497 5.46 14.64 -7.76
N TYR A 498 5.68 14.16 -8.98
CA TYR A 498 6.38 12.90 -9.23
C TYR A 498 7.71 13.18 -9.94
N GLY A 499 8.80 12.63 -9.39
CA GLY A 499 10.10 12.55 -10.05
C GLY A 499 10.21 11.28 -10.89
N LEU A 500 11.39 10.69 -10.97
CA LEU A 500 11.57 9.37 -11.58
C LEU A 500 11.45 8.30 -10.48
N GLY A 501 10.31 7.63 -10.38
CA GLY A 501 10.07 6.60 -9.36
C GLY A 501 9.91 7.10 -7.92
N TRP A 502 9.71 8.40 -7.71
CA TRP A 502 9.59 9.03 -6.38
C TRP A 502 8.49 10.09 -6.35
N LYS A 503 7.80 10.24 -5.22
CA LYS A 503 6.97 11.42 -4.93
C LYS A 503 7.83 12.46 -4.25
N ILE A 504 7.66 13.72 -4.64
CA ILE A 504 8.52 14.83 -4.22
C ILE A 504 7.66 16.00 -3.76
N ILE A 505 8.01 16.57 -2.60
CA ILE A 505 7.61 17.93 -2.24
C ILE A 505 8.79 18.86 -2.49
N PRO A 506 8.71 19.78 -3.46
CA PRO A 506 9.79 20.72 -3.72
C PRO A 506 9.90 21.76 -2.60
N PHE A 507 11.06 22.42 -2.52
CA PHE A 507 11.17 23.66 -1.75
C PHE A 507 10.18 24.69 -2.29
N LYS A 508 9.41 25.32 -1.39
CA LYS A 508 8.58 26.47 -1.75
C LYS A 508 9.17 27.73 -1.14
N HIS A 509 9.54 28.69 -1.98
CA HIS A 509 9.84 30.06 -1.60
C HIS A 509 8.73 30.94 -2.17
N ASP A 510 7.62 31.09 -1.44
CA ASP A 510 6.67 32.15 -1.78
C ASP A 510 7.16 33.46 -1.13
N HIS A 511 7.31 34.50 -1.95
CA HIS A 511 7.47 35.86 -1.48
C HIS A 511 6.16 36.30 -0.78
N ALA A 512 6.33 36.94 0.38
CA ALA A 512 5.35 37.70 1.18
C ALA A 512 4.74 37.07 2.44
N TYR A 513 4.54 35.75 2.60
CA TYR A 513 4.03 35.21 3.88
C TYR A 513 4.53 33.78 4.22
N CYS A 514 5.61 33.71 5.01
CA CYS A 514 6.12 32.67 5.91
C CYS A 514 5.57 31.21 5.92
N LEU A 515 5.36 30.56 4.78
CA LEU A 515 5.25 29.09 4.71
C LEU A 515 6.40 28.53 3.86
N LYS A 516 7.53 28.24 4.50
CA LYS A 516 8.59 27.43 3.91
C LYS A 516 8.14 25.97 3.96
N ASN A 517 7.75 25.39 2.83
CA ASN A 517 7.65 23.93 2.74
C ASN A 517 9.06 23.35 2.67
N ARG A 518 9.39 22.47 3.62
CA ARG A 518 10.66 21.73 3.60
C ARG A 518 10.61 20.66 2.53
N PHE A 519 11.72 20.51 1.80
CA PHE A 519 11.88 19.48 0.81
C PHE A 519 11.88 18.10 1.46
N TYR A 520 11.12 17.16 0.89
CA TYR A 520 11.26 15.74 1.21
C TYR A 520 10.85 14.87 0.03
N ALA A 521 11.45 13.69 -0.03
CA ALA A 521 11.13 12.65 -0.99
C ALA A 521 10.45 11.49 -0.27
N PHE A 522 9.53 10.80 -0.93
CA PHE A 522 8.88 9.63 -0.36
C PHE A 522 8.27 8.73 -1.44
N HIS A 523 7.87 7.54 -1.04
CA HIS A 523 6.96 6.72 -1.83
C HIS A 523 5.98 5.98 -0.92
N THR A 524 4.73 5.89 -1.35
CA THR A 524 3.67 5.13 -0.68
C THR A 524 3.40 3.83 -1.43
N GLY A 525 3.04 2.78 -0.73
CA GLY A 525 2.62 1.52 -1.32
C GLY A 525 1.25 1.09 -0.80
N SER A 526 0.36 0.67 -1.70
CA SER A 526 -0.81 -0.16 -1.37
C SER A 526 -0.77 -1.41 -2.25
N ALA A 527 -0.97 -2.57 -1.64
CA ALA A 527 -1.17 -3.84 -2.30
C ALA A 527 -2.25 -4.62 -1.55
N ILE A 528 -2.69 -5.74 -2.14
CA ILE A 528 -3.63 -6.63 -1.46
C ILE A 528 -3.04 -7.09 -0.13
N GLY A 529 -3.70 -6.61 0.93
CA GLY A 529 -3.37 -6.82 2.34
C GLY A 529 -2.03 -6.28 2.83
N SER A 530 -1.53 -5.18 2.26
CA SER A 530 -0.46 -4.41 2.88
C SER A 530 -0.44 -2.95 2.42
N SER A 531 -0.07 -2.06 3.33
CA SER A 531 0.15 -0.64 3.09
C SER A 531 1.49 -0.21 3.66
N SER A 532 2.23 0.62 2.95
CA SER A 532 3.58 1.02 3.35
C SER A 532 3.91 2.45 2.96
N ILE A 533 4.90 3.03 3.64
CA ILE A 533 5.53 4.29 3.26
C ILE A 533 7.02 4.24 3.56
N LEU A 534 7.82 4.86 2.70
CA LEU A 534 9.20 5.24 2.95
C LEU A 534 9.33 6.73 2.68
N LEU A 535 9.82 7.48 3.66
CA LEU A 535 9.96 8.93 3.63
C LEU A 535 11.38 9.30 4.03
N MET A 536 12.01 10.21 3.27
CA MET A 536 13.31 10.79 3.59
C MET A 536 13.16 12.30 3.68
N LEU A 537 13.53 12.85 4.83
CA LEU A 537 13.49 14.26 5.17
C LEU A 537 14.93 14.76 5.35
N PRO A 538 15.59 15.26 4.29
CA PRO A 538 16.94 15.80 4.39
C PRO A 538 16.99 17.01 5.33
N ARG A 539 18.09 17.20 6.06
CA ARG A 539 18.34 18.42 6.85
C ARG A 539 18.69 19.58 5.91
N ASP A 540 18.20 20.78 6.21
CA ASP A 540 18.30 21.97 5.34
C ASP A 540 19.74 22.41 5.01
N SER A 541 20.74 21.94 5.78
CA SER A 541 22.15 22.21 5.51
C SER A 541 22.66 21.33 4.37
N LEU A 542 22.66 21.86 3.14
CA LEU A 542 23.38 21.32 1.98
C LEU A 542 24.92 21.45 2.15
N GLN A 543 25.47 21.21 3.34
CA GLN A 543 26.93 21.10 3.49
C GLN A 543 27.40 19.90 2.67
N SER A 544 28.37 20.12 1.79
CA SER A 544 28.72 19.26 0.66
C SER A 544 29.39 17.93 1.01
N GLU A 545 29.56 17.60 2.29
CA GLU A 545 30.35 16.43 2.73
C GLU A 545 29.76 15.74 3.97
N ALA A 546 28.44 15.54 3.99
CA ALA A 546 27.78 14.79 5.07
C ALA A 546 28.12 13.29 5.01
N ASN A 547 29.06 12.85 5.85
CA ASN A 547 29.26 11.44 6.20
C ASN A 547 29.24 11.29 7.73
N PRO A 548 28.21 10.67 8.34
CA PRO A 548 27.05 9.99 7.74
C PRO A 548 26.03 10.96 7.09
N PRO A 549 25.03 10.48 6.32
CA PRO A 549 24.03 11.37 5.70
C PRO A 549 23.30 12.19 6.77
N LYS A 550 22.75 13.36 6.43
CA LYS A 550 22.07 14.26 7.37
C LYS A 550 20.56 14.34 7.13
N GLY A 551 19.76 14.01 8.13
CA GLY A 551 18.31 14.05 8.06
C GLY A 551 17.66 12.80 8.64
N VAL A 552 16.34 12.70 8.45
CA VAL A 552 15.52 11.64 9.02
C VAL A 552 14.96 10.75 7.93
N VAL A 553 15.03 9.44 8.11
CA VAL A 553 14.33 8.46 7.26
C VAL A 553 13.32 7.72 8.12
N VAL A 554 12.08 7.68 7.66
CA VAL A 554 10.98 6.99 8.35
C VAL A 554 10.34 6.00 7.40
N THR A 555 10.07 4.80 7.89
CA THR A 555 9.21 3.84 7.20
C THR A 555 8.19 3.26 8.14
N ALA A 556 6.98 3.05 7.64
CA ALA A 556 5.93 2.34 8.35
C ALA A 556 5.24 1.35 7.41
N ILE A 557 4.88 0.17 7.92
CA ILE A 557 4.22 -0.89 7.15
C ILE A 557 3.10 -1.53 7.96
N CYS A 558 1.90 -1.59 7.38
CA CYS A 558 0.75 -2.31 7.93
C CYS A 558 0.47 -3.55 7.10
N ASN A 559 0.08 -4.65 7.74
CA ASN A 559 -0.34 -5.88 7.05
C ASN A 559 -1.82 -5.85 6.62
N ILE A 560 -2.31 -4.67 6.26
CA ILE A 560 -3.63 -4.40 5.71
C ILE A 560 -3.54 -3.38 4.58
N GLY A 561 -4.31 -3.59 3.51
CA GLY A 561 -4.30 -2.73 2.31
C GLY A 561 -5.06 -1.42 2.49
N ASP A 562 -4.81 -0.48 1.56
CA ASP A 562 -5.56 0.77 1.39
C ASP A 562 -5.55 1.74 2.58
N ILE A 563 -4.48 1.71 3.38
CA ILE A 563 -4.27 2.64 4.49
C ILE A 563 -3.22 3.70 4.11
N SER A 564 -3.59 4.97 4.27
CA SER A 564 -2.63 6.08 4.16
C SER A 564 -1.80 6.21 5.43
N LEU A 565 -0.47 6.09 5.29
CA LEU A 565 0.51 6.20 6.37
C LEU A 565 1.32 7.52 6.33
N ARG A 566 0.99 8.43 5.42
CA ARG A 566 1.78 9.64 5.18
C ARG A 566 1.82 10.59 6.38
N GLU A 567 0.67 10.91 6.96
CA GLU A 567 0.61 11.81 8.12
C GLU A 567 1.34 11.24 9.34
N LEU A 568 1.27 9.92 9.54
CA LEU A 568 2.04 9.23 10.57
C LEU A 568 3.54 9.42 10.32
N ALA A 569 4.02 9.08 9.12
CA ALA A 569 5.45 9.15 8.81
C ALA A 569 5.99 10.60 8.87
N LEU A 570 5.20 11.59 8.43
CA LEU A 570 5.57 13.01 8.54
C LEU A 570 5.64 13.46 9.99
N SER A 571 4.62 13.16 10.79
CA SER A 571 4.61 13.53 12.22
C SER A 571 5.78 12.90 12.97
N VAL A 572 6.12 11.65 12.65
CA VAL A 572 7.28 10.97 13.22
C VAL A 572 8.59 11.59 12.70
N ALA A 573 8.70 11.89 11.41
CA ALA A 573 9.90 12.54 10.87
C ALA A 573 10.15 13.91 11.52
N ASP A 574 9.11 14.73 11.70
CA ASP A 574 9.18 16.04 12.36
C ASP A 574 9.55 15.93 13.85
N LEU A 575 9.13 14.86 14.54
CA LEU A 575 9.54 14.61 15.93
C LEU A 575 11.02 14.27 16.02
N PHE A 576 11.50 13.37 15.16
CA PHE A 576 12.88 12.89 15.20
C PHE A 576 13.87 13.90 14.60
N ASP A 577 13.42 14.84 13.77
CA ASP A 577 14.28 15.93 13.29
C ASP A 577 14.60 16.97 14.37
N ARG A 578 13.82 16.97 15.46
CA ARG A 578 14.01 17.82 16.65
C ARG A 578 14.90 17.19 17.72
N VAL A 579 15.34 15.95 17.50
CA VAL A 579 16.36 15.26 18.29
C VAL A 579 17.73 15.66 17.77
#